data_AF-A0A537X2G5-F1
#
_entry.id   AF-A0A537X2G5-F1
#
_cell.length_a   1.000
_cell.length_b   1.000
_cell.length_c   1.000
_cell.angle_alpha   90.00
_cell.angle_beta   90.00
_cell.angle_gamma   90.00
#
_symmetry.space_group_name_H-M   'P 1'
#
loop_
_entity.id
_entity.type
_entity.pdbx_description
1 polymer ?
#
loop_
_entity_poly.entity_id
_entity_poly.type
_entity_poly.pdbx_seq_one_letter_code
_entity_poly.pdbx_strand_id
1 'polypeptide(L)'
;MTRALRLCIPGIMLLLAGCAAGGSDWAKPGADDAAAVAAYGDCRGLSDTVVSTDRAIDQDIMASRQNDWQRASVVRQQTQIMHEHTRDRAAAILDSCMKGKGFSPKR
;
A
#
# COMPACT_ATOMS: atom_id res chain seq x y z
N MET A 1 -31.34 -38.53 -19.18
CA MET A 1 -31.76 -37.75 -20.36
C MET A 1 -31.40 -36.29 -20.13
N THR A 2 -30.62 -35.77 -21.06
CA THR A 2 -29.98 -34.46 -21.16
C THR A 2 -30.94 -33.26 -21.20
N ARG A 3 -30.62 -32.21 -20.47
CA ARG A 3 -30.79 -30.82 -20.96
C ARG A 3 -29.53 -30.02 -20.64
N ALA A 4 -28.57 -30.12 -21.55
CA ALA A 4 -27.60 -29.06 -21.77
C ALA A 4 -28.31 -27.92 -22.52
N LEU A 5 -28.13 -26.69 -22.05
CA LEU A 5 -27.59 -25.55 -22.83
C LEU A 5 -28.07 -24.23 -22.19
N ARG A 6 -27.14 -23.54 -21.52
CA ARG A 6 -26.93 -22.10 -21.69
C ARG A 6 -25.58 -21.74 -21.07
N LEU A 7 -24.58 -21.65 -21.96
CA LEU A 7 -23.34 -20.94 -21.73
C LEU A 7 -23.63 -19.54 -21.19
N CYS A 8 -22.91 -19.15 -20.14
CA CYS A 8 -22.33 -17.82 -19.97
C CYS A 8 -21.16 -17.95 -18.99
N ILE A 9 -20.00 -18.34 -19.52
CA ILE A 9 -18.66 -18.08 -18.95
C ILE A 9 -18.48 -16.53 -18.92
N PRO A 10 -17.82 -15.88 -17.94
CA PRO A 10 -16.89 -16.41 -16.94
C PRO A 10 -17.18 -15.95 -15.49
N GLY A 11 -17.24 -16.89 -14.56
CA GLY A 11 -17.11 -16.63 -13.12
C GLY A 11 -15.67 -16.36 -12.70
N ILE A 12 -14.98 -15.41 -13.35
CA ILE A 12 -13.64 -14.93 -12.98
C ILE A 12 -13.74 -13.41 -12.85
N MET A 13 -14.48 -12.93 -11.85
CA MET A 13 -14.54 -11.50 -11.54
C MET A 13 -14.79 -11.22 -10.04
N LEU A 14 -14.31 -12.09 -9.16
CA LEU A 14 -14.46 -11.91 -7.70
C LEU A 14 -13.18 -12.13 -6.89
N LEU A 15 -12.00 -12.14 -7.51
CA LEU A 15 -10.71 -12.28 -6.81
C LEU A 15 -9.87 -11.00 -6.80
N LEU A 16 -10.45 -9.86 -7.23
CA LEU A 16 -9.84 -8.52 -7.10
C LEU A 16 -10.39 -7.72 -5.91
N ALA A 17 -11.10 -8.37 -4.97
CA ALA A 17 -11.17 -7.84 -3.60
C ALA A 17 -9.77 -8.01 -3.00
N GLY A 18 -8.86 -7.13 -3.44
CA GLY A 18 -7.49 -7.09 -2.97
C GLY A 18 -7.48 -7.01 -1.46
N CYS A 19 -6.35 -7.42 -0.88
CA CYS A 19 -6.01 -7.28 0.53
C CYS A 19 -6.07 -5.82 1.02
N ALA A 20 -7.26 -5.22 1.05
CA ALA A 20 -7.59 -3.93 1.66
C ALA A 20 -8.01 -4.15 3.12
N ALA A 21 -7.47 -5.18 3.76
CA ALA A 21 -7.72 -5.53 5.16
C ALA A 21 -7.25 -4.45 6.15
N GLY A 22 -6.62 -3.36 5.70
CA GLY A 22 -6.15 -2.29 6.58
C GLY A 22 -7.22 -1.24 6.92
N GLY A 23 -8.34 -1.18 6.19
CA GLY A 23 -9.40 -0.20 6.46
C GLY A 23 -10.27 -0.54 7.67
N SER A 24 -10.38 -1.83 8.00
CA SER A 24 -11.19 -2.31 9.13
C SER A 24 -10.69 -1.84 10.49
N ASP A 25 -9.43 -1.43 10.60
CA ASP A 25 -8.80 -0.95 11.83
C ASP A 25 -9.09 0.53 12.09
N TRP A 26 -9.90 1.19 11.26
CA TRP A 26 -10.23 2.61 11.37
C TRP A 26 -11.72 2.81 11.63
N ALA A 27 -12.06 3.71 12.55
CA ALA A 27 -13.43 4.04 12.90
C ALA A 27 -13.68 5.55 12.87
N LYS A 28 -14.92 5.93 12.55
CA LYS A 28 -15.43 7.29 12.66
C LYS A 28 -16.90 7.21 13.09
N PRO A 29 -17.37 8.05 14.05
CA PRO A 29 -18.78 8.05 14.45
C PRO A 29 -19.69 8.27 13.23
N GLY A 30 -20.68 7.38 13.05
CA GLY A 30 -21.63 7.44 11.95
C GLY A 30 -21.12 6.95 10.59
N ALA A 31 -19.89 6.44 10.50
CA ALA A 31 -19.37 5.77 9.30
C ALA A 31 -19.45 4.24 9.47
N ASP A 32 -19.79 3.53 8.40
CA ASP A 32 -19.72 2.07 8.35
C ASP A 32 -18.31 1.59 7.95
N ASP A 33 -18.09 0.28 8.03
CA ASP A 33 -16.80 -0.31 7.66
C ASP A 33 -16.49 -0.14 6.17
N ALA A 34 -17.51 -0.07 5.31
CA ALA A 34 -17.33 0.20 3.88
C ALA A 34 -16.74 1.60 3.63
N ALA A 35 -17.22 2.61 4.36
CA ALA A 35 -16.67 3.96 4.32
C ALA A 35 -15.23 4.02 4.86
N ALA A 36 -14.91 3.25 5.91
CA ALA A 36 -13.54 3.14 6.42
C ALA A 36 -12.58 2.51 5.41
N VAL A 37 -13.01 1.42 4.74
CA VAL A 37 -12.23 0.75 3.69
C VAL A 37 -12.02 1.64 2.48
N ALA A 38 -13.05 2.36 2.03
CA ALA A 38 -12.93 3.32 0.94
C ALA A 38 -11.95 4.46 1.28
N ALA A 39 -12.10 5.07 2.47
CA ALA A 39 -11.19 6.12 2.93
C ALA A 39 -9.74 5.63 3.05
N TYR A 40 -9.54 4.41 3.55
CA TYR A 40 -8.23 3.78 3.63
C TYR A 40 -7.63 3.57 2.24
N GLY A 41 -8.43 3.11 1.27
CA GLY A 41 -8.00 2.96 -0.12
C GLY A 41 -7.50 4.27 -0.73
N ASP A 42 -8.26 5.36 -0.55
CA ASP A 42 -7.86 6.69 -1.01
C ASP A 42 -6.53 7.13 -0.38
N CYS A 43 -6.43 7.02 0.95
CA CYS A 43 -5.25 7.45 1.70
C CYS A 43 -4.02 6.60 1.39
N ARG A 44 -4.23 5.31 1.12
CA ARG A 44 -3.18 4.41 0.64
C ARG A 44 -2.69 4.82 -0.74
N GLY A 45 -3.59 5.13 -1.67
CA GLY A 45 -3.21 5.61 -3.01
C GLY A 45 -2.41 6.92 -2.96
N LEU A 46 -2.77 7.84 -2.06
CA LEU A 46 -1.99 9.05 -1.79
C LEU A 46 -0.58 8.71 -1.27
N SER A 47 -0.50 7.83 -0.27
CA SER A 47 0.77 7.37 0.31
C SER A 47 1.68 6.74 -0.74
N ASP A 48 1.15 5.82 -1.54
CA ASP A 48 1.87 5.15 -2.63
C ASP A 48 2.38 6.15 -3.69
N THR A 49 1.59 7.17 -4.02
CA THR A 49 2.00 8.22 -4.96
C THR A 49 3.20 9.01 -4.41
N VAL A 50 3.14 9.42 -3.14
CA VAL A 50 4.22 10.22 -2.52
C VAL A 50 5.51 9.40 -2.42
N VAL A 51 5.44 8.15 -1.94
CA VAL A 51 6.63 7.32 -1.75
C VAL A 51 7.15 6.70 -3.05
N SER A 52 6.41 6.76 -4.15
CA SER A 52 6.90 6.33 -5.47
C SER A 52 8.12 7.14 -5.91
N THR A 53 8.12 8.45 -5.62
CA THR A 53 9.27 9.34 -5.86
C THR A 53 10.46 8.95 -5.01
N ASP A 54 10.25 8.66 -3.72
CA ASP A 54 11.31 8.26 -2.80
C ASP A 54 11.97 6.95 -3.27
N ARG A 55 11.17 5.97 -3.70
CA ARG A 55 11.67 4.71 -4.28
C ARG A 55 12.49 4.93 -5.55
N ALA A 56 12.08 5.87 -6.42
CA ALA A 56 12.82 6.18 -7.63
C ALA A 56 14.18 6.83 -7.32
N ILE A 57 14.23 7.73 -6.34
CA ILE A 57 15.47 8.35 -5.84
C ILE A 57 16.38 7.28 -5.25
N ASP A 58 15.86 6.39 -4.41
CA ASP A 58 16.65 5.31 -3.81
C ASP A 58 17.24 4.38 -4.88
N GLN A 59 16.47 4.08 -5.93
CA GLN A 59 16.94 3.30 -7.07
C GLN A 59 18.07 3.99 -7.83
N ASP A 60 17.97 5.30 -8.08
CA ASP A 60 19.01 6.09 -8.74
C ASP A 60 20.29 6.21 -7.89
N ILE A 61 20.14 6.38 -6.57
CA ILE A 61 21.28 6.36 -5.62
C ILE A 61 21.98 5.00 -5.65
N MET A 62 21.23 3.90 -5.70
CA MET A 62 21.83 2.56 -5.80
C MET A 62 22.52 2.33 -7.15
N ALA A 63 21.93 2.81 -8.25
CA ALA A 63 22.53 2.69 -9.59
C ALA A 63 23.82 3.51 -9.73
N SER A 64 23.88 4.71 -9.15
CA SER A 64 25.06 5.58 -9.19
C SER A 64 26.21 5.08 -8.30
N ARG A 65 25.92 4.23 -7.31
CA ARG A 65 26.91 3.64 -6.39
C ARG A 65 27.48 2.30 -6.86
N GLN A 66 27.42 2.03 -8.15
CA GLN A 66 27.89 0.78 -8.77
C GLN A 66 29.37 0.45 -8.50
N ASN A 67 30.22 1.40 -8.11
CA ASN A 67 31.62 1.13 -7.77
C ASN A 67 31.84 0.78 -6.29
N ASP A 68 30.85 1.02 -5.42
CA ASP A 68 30.92 0.77 -3.98
C ASP A 68 30.55 -0.68 -3.60
N TRP A 69 30.18 -1.54 -4.56
CA TRP A 69 29.86 -2.96 -4.31
C TRP A 69 31.01 -3.76 -3.67
N GLN A 70 32.26 -3.30 -3.77
CA GLN A 70 33.41 -3.83 -3.02
C GLN A 70 33.17 -3.75 -1.49
N ARG A 71 32.31 -2.82 -1.03
CA ARG A 71 31.79 -2.70 0.34
C ARG A 71 30.33 -3.15 0.42
N ALA A 72 30.02 -4.33 -0.14
CA ALA A 72 28.67 -4.87 -0.23
C ALA A 72 27.87 -4.87 1.10
N SER A 73 28.53 -4.99 2.26
CA SER A 73 27.86 -4.91 3.57
C SER A 73 27.29 -3.52 3.86
N VAL A 74 28.02 -2.45 3.55
CA VAL A 74 27.60 -1.06 3.77
C VAL A 74 26.45 -0.71 2.84
N VAL A 75 26.54 -1.10 1.56
CA VAL A 75 25.48 -0.87 0.58
C VAL A 75 24.19 -1.56 1.02
N ARG A 76 24.26 -2.85 1.41
CA ARG A 76 23.09 -3.59 1.92
C ARG A 76 22.45 -2.91 3.13
N GLN A 77 23.25 -2.49 4.11
CA GLN A 77 22.72 -1.85 5.31
C GLN A 77 22.05 -0.50 4.98
N GLN A 78 22.64 0.27 4.08
CA GLN A 78 22.05 1.52 3.62
C GLN A 78 20.73 1.29 2.87
N THR A 79 20.65 0.26 2.00
CA THR A 79 19.41 -0.11 1.33
C THR A 79 18.31 -0.48 2.33
N GLN A 80 18.63 -1.24 3.38
CA GLN A 80 17.65 -1.58 4.43
C GLN A 80 17.15 -0.34 5.17
N ILE A 81 18.06 0.56 5.55
CA ILE A 81 17.71 1.83 6.22
C ILE A 81 16.79 2.68 5.34
N MET A 82 17.09 2.81 4.03
CA MET A 82 16.23 3.56 3.12
C MET A 82 14.85 2.93 2.99
N HIS A 83 14.77 1.60 2.84
CA HIS A 83 13.49 0.89 2.80
C HIS A 83 12.65 1.08 4.07
N GLU A 84 13.27 1.04 5.25
CA GLU A 84 12.61 1.31 6.52
C GLU A 84 12.09 2.76 6.56
N HIS A 85 12.90 3.74 6.16
CA HIS A 85 12.48 5.13 6.08
C HIS A 85 11.31 5.34 5.11
N THR A 86 11.33 4.74 3.91
CA THR A 86 10.22 4.83 2.97
C THR A 86 8.94 4.24 3.57
N ARG A 87 9.05 3.11 4.27
CA ARG A 87 7.91 2.44 4.91
C ARG A 87 7.31 3.29 6.02
N ASP A 88 8.14 3.86 6.89
CA ASP A 88 7.70 4.67 8.02
C ASP A 88 7.07 5.98 7.53
N ARG A 89 7.62 6.58 6.46
CA ARG A 89 7.04 7.73 5.77
C ARG A 89 5.68 7.39 5.15
N ALA A 90 5.55 6.25 4.48
CA ALA A 90 4.28 5.79 3.93
C ALA A 90 3.21 5.64 5.03
N ALA A 91 3.58 5.08 6.18
CA ALA A 91 2.69 4.91 7.33
C ALA A 91 2.26 6.25 7.93
N ALA A 92 3.18 7.21 8.07
CA ALA A 92 2.87 8.54 8.59
C ALA A 92 1.89 9.33 7.69
N ILE A 93 2.04 9.20 6.36
CA ILE A 93 1.14 9.83 5.39
C ILE A 93 -0.25 9.20 5.47
N LEU A 94 -0.32 7.86 5.52
CA LEU A 94 -1.57 7.12 5.64
C LEU A 94 -2.32 7.50 6.93
N ASP A 95 -1.63 7.48 8.07
CA ASP A 95 -2.19 7.86 9.37
C ASP A 95 -2.70 9.31 9.38
N SER A 96 -1.89 10.25 8.86
CA SER A 96 -2.27 11.66 8.78
C SER A 96 -3.49 11.87 7.88
N CYS A 97 -3.56 11.17 6.74
CA CYS A 97 -4.69 11.24 5.83
C CYS A 97 -5.98 10.70 6.46
N MET A 98 -5.91 9.53 7.12
CA MET A 98 -7.06 8.94 7.79
C MET A 98 -7.59 9.84 8.92
N LYS A 99 -6.69 10.39 9.74
CA LYS A 99 -7.03 11.39 10.77
C LYS A 99 -7.64 12.65 10.17
N GLY A 100 -7.11 13.15 9.06
CA GLY A 100 -7.69 14.29 8.33
C GLY A 100 -9.10 14.03 7.80
N LYS A 101 -9.44 12.78 7.44
CA LYS A 101 -10.79 12.35 7.06
C LYS A 101 -11.71 12.13 8.29
N GLY A 102 -11.19 12.29 9.50
CA GLY A 102 -11.90 12.14 10.77
C GLY A 102 -11.99 10.70 11.27
N PHE A 103 -11.16 9.79 10.74
CA PHE A 103 -11.05 8.43 11.24
C PHE A 103 -9.98 8.34 12.33
N SER A 104 -10.18 7.44 13.29
CA SER A 104 -9.22 7.08 14.33
C SER A 104 -8.99 5.57 14.35
N PRO A 105 -7.80 5.10 14.75
CA PRO A 105 -7.55 3.68 14.94
C PRO A 105 -8.54 3.08 15.95
N LYS A 106 -9.11 1.92 15.62
CA LYS A 106 -9.84 1.05 16.54
C LYS A 106 -8.78 0.46 17.48
N ARG A 107 -8.82 0.83 18.75
CA ARG A 107 -7.94 0.27 19.79
C ARG A 107 -8.36 -1.14 20.15
#